data_AF-A9WLQ1-F1
#
_entry.id   AF-A9WLQ1-F1
#
_cell.length_a   1.000
_cell.length_b   1.000
_cell.length_c   1.000
_cell.angle_alpha   90.00
_cell.angle_beta   90.00
_cell.angle_gamma   90.00
#
_symmetry.space_group_name_H-M   'P 1'
#
loop_
_entity.id
_entity.type
_entity.pdbx_description
1 polymer ?
#
loop_
_entity_poly.entity_id
_entity_poly.type
_entity_poly.pdbx_seq_one_letter_code
_entity_poly.pdbx_strand_id
1 'polypeptide(L)'
;MAITELVKANRAFTSKIAGQSVLLAVEDAARVRDALGLPLPMGIPLAFIEPVLDPLGDLVSRYARTHGPFLTSEVAARFGLGVAIVQSALDRLGADGRVVQGEFRPIATQGGATGLEWCDAQVLRRIRQRSLAALRAEVEPVDRAAYARFLPAWQHINSSLRGHDGVLTVIDQLAGVPIPVSAVEPLVLAVRVRDYSPALLDELMASGEVLWSGAGSLPGNDGWISLHLAESAALTLSPAEDYMPGALALRVQEFLSSGGAYFFQQLRLGLSDTELPSNEALTSALWELVWAGRVGNETFAPVRGMLDGGHTAHKQKARTPRLRPGRLPGAQGAGRYAGLSRPATPMGSPMVGGRWSSFAVATEVLEPTVRAHAMADTHGPLRGSHARLGCRGGSARRIRLNVQGALPP
;
A
#
# COMPACT_ATOMS: atom_id res chain seq x y z
N MET A 1 -39.84 -32.30 -6.46
CA MET A 1 -40.38 -33.49 -5.78
C MET A 1 -41.27 -32.99 -4.66
N ALA A 2 -42.56 -33.24 -4.72
CA ALA A 2 -43.53 -32.53 -3.89
C ALA A 2 -43.44 -33.01 -2.44
N ILE A 3 -43.42 -32.09 -1.47
CA ILE A 3 -43.37 -32.38 -0.02
C ILE A 3 -44.41 -33.45 0.40
N THR A 4 -45.58 -33.42 -0.25
CA THR A 4 -46.68 -34.37 -0.05
C THR A 4 -46.33 -35.81 -0.41
N GLU A 5 -45.44 -36.04 -1.38
CA GLU A 5 -44.97 -37.38 -1.75
C GLU A 5 -44.06 -37.99 -0.68
N LEU A 6 -43.23 -37.15 -0.02
CA LEU A 6 -42.36 -37.59 1.07
C LEU A 6 -43.15 -38.01 2.31
N VAL A 7 -44.23 -37.30 2.61
CA VAL A 7 -45.14 -37.67 3.71
C VAL A 7 -45.89 -38.96 3.38
N LYS A 8 -46.41 -39.09 2.15
CA LYS A 8 -47.08 -40.33 1.71
C LYS A 8 -46.15 -41.54 1.70
N ALA A 9 -44.87 -41.35 1.42
CA ALA A 9 -43.85 -42.39 1.42
C ALA A 9 -43.27 -42.71 2.82
N ASN A 10 -43.82 -42.14 3.91
CA ASN A 10 -43.28 -42.27 5.28
C ASN A 10 -41.80 -41.90 5.38
N ARG A 11 -41.37 -40.87 4.65
CA ARG A 11 -40.00 -40.31 4.71
C ARG A 11 -39.94 -38.96 5.42
N ALA A 12 -41.09 -38.32 5.64
CA ALA A 12 -41.22 -37.12 6.43
C ALA A 12 -42.53 -37.13 7.22
N PHE A 13 -42.58 -36.42 8.34
CA PHE A 13 -43.79 -36.25 9.14
C PHE A 13 -43.95 -34.80 9.60
N THR A 14 -45.20 -34.40 9.86
CA THR A 14 -45.52 -33.06 10.37
C THR A 14 -45.61 -33.08 11.87
N SER A 15 -44.96 -32.13 12.54
CA SER A 15 -45.08 -31.91 13.98
C SER A 15 -45.16 -30.42 14.30
N LYS A 16 -45.27 -30.07 15.59
CA LYS A 16 -45.24 -28.69 16.07
C LYS A 16 -43.99 -28.47 16.92
N ILE A 17 -43.16 -27.50 16.54
CA ILE A 17 -42.00 -27.05 17.32
C ILE A 17 -42.24 -25.58 17.65
N ALA A 18 -42.13 -25.19 18.93
CA ALA A 18 -42.35 -23.82 19.39
C ALA A 18 -43.67 -23.20 18.87
N GLY A 19 -44.74 -24.00 18.79
CA GLY A 19 -46.05 -23.56 18.29
C GLY A 19 -46.18 -23.46 16.76
N GLN A 20 -45.10 -23.64 16.00
CA GLN A 20 -45.11 -23.61 14.54
C GLN A 20 -45.20 -25.03 13.96
N SER A 21 -45.99 -25.22 12.90
CA SER A 21 -46.04 -26.49 12.18
C SER A 21 -44.79 -26.64 11.31
N VAL A 22 -44.02 -27.71 11.52
CA VAL A 22 -42.77 -27.98 10.81
C VAL A 22 -42.83 -29.38 10.22
N LEU A 23 -42.28 -29.53 9.02
CA LEU A 23 -42.04 -30.83 8.41
C LEU A 23 -40.66 -31.35 8.83
N LEU A 24 -40.62 -32.54 9.39
CA LEU A 24 -39.42 -33.20 9.88
C LEU A 24 -39.12 -34.44 9.05
N ALA A 25 -37.83 -34.70 8.83
CA ALA A 25 -37.38 -35.92 8.19
C ALA A 25 -37.53 -37.08 9.18
N VAL A 26 -37.88 -38.27 8.70
CA VAL A 26 -38.11 -39.43 9.59
C VAL A 26 -36.81 -39.85 10.30
N GLU A 27 -35.66 -39.57 9.70
CA GLU A 27 -34.33 -39.80 10.27
C GLU A 27 -34.07 -38.99 11.55
N ASP A 28 -34.85 -37.94 11.82
CA ASP A 28 -34.75 -37.12 13.02
C ASP A 28 -35.73 -37.52 14.12
N ALA A 29 -36.55 -38.55 13.91
CA ALA A 29 -37.61 -38.95 14.84
C ALA A 29 -37.08 -39.15 16.27
N ALA A 30 -36.05 -39.98 16.45
CA ALA A 30 -35.42 -40.15 17.77
C ALA A 30 -34.87 -38.85 18.34
N ARG A 31 -34.22 -38.01 17.52
CA ARG A 31 -33.61 -36.74 17.97
C ARG A 31 -34.65 -35.78 18.51
N VAL A 32 -35.75 -35.58 17.79
CA VAL A 32 -36.80 -34.64 18.21
C VAL A 32 -37.65 -35.19 19.36
N ARG A 33 -37.83 -36.51 19.44
CA ARG A 33 -38.47 -37.16 20.60
C ARG A 33 -37.62 -36.93 21.85
N ASP A 34 -36.33 -37.25 21.80
CA ASP A 34 -35.46 -37.27 22.97
C ASP A 34 -35.01 -35.86 23.38
N ALA A 35 -34.80 -34.95 22.43
CA ALA A 35 -34.37 -33.58 22.73
C ALA A 35 -35.53 -32.62 23.07
N LEU A 36 -36.69 -32.78 22.41
CA LEU A 36 -37.80 -31.82 22.48
C LEU A 36 -39.08 -32.42 23.06
N GLY A 37 -39.13 -33.73 23.33
CA GLY A 37 -40.31 -34.40 23.85
C GLY A 37 -41.46 -34.51 22.83
N LEU A 38 -41.18 -34.44 21.52
CA LEU A 38 -42.24 -34.47 20.51
C LEU A 38 -42.85 -35.87 20.38
N PRO A 39 -44.18 -35.98 20.32
CA PRO A 39 -44.84 -37.26 20.05
C PRO A 39 -44.56 -37.69 18.61
N LEU A 40 -44.23 -38.97 18.44
CA LEU A 40 -43.99 -39.57 17.13
C LEU A 40 -45.27 -40.20 16.56
N PRO A 41 -45.61 -39.97 15.29
CA PRO A 41 -46.76 -40.61 14.66
C PRO A 41 -46.53 -42.12 14.45
N MET A 42 -47.62 -42.87 14.35
CA MET A 42 -47.55 -44.29 14.00
C MET A 42 -47.05 -44.49 12.56
N GLY A 43 -46.21 -45.50 12.34
CA GLY A 43 -45.69 -45.86 11.01
C GLY A 43 -44.22 -45.49 10.74
N ILE A 44 -43.52 -44.92 11.72
CA ILE A 44 -42.06 -44.69 11.63
C ILE A 44 -41.32 -46.03 11.83
N PRO A 45 -40.39 -46.42 10.93
CA PRO A 45 -39.58 -47.62 11.10
C PRO A 45 -38.76 -47.60 12.40
N LEU A 46 -38.62 -48.77 13.05
CA LEU A 46 -37.93 -48.91 14.34
C LEU A 46 -36.49 -48.38 14.31
N ALA A 47 -35.78 -48.54 13.18
CA ALA A 47 -34.41 -48.05 13.00
C ALA A 47 -34.25 -46.53 13.23
N PHE A 48 -35.32 -45.74 13.11
CA PHE A 48 -35.29 -44.29 13.32
C PHE A 48 -35.79 -43.85 14.70
N ILE A 49 -36.16 -44.82 15.55
CA ILE A 49 -36.70 -44.62 16.91
C ILE A 49 -35.65 -44.99 17.97
N GLU A 50 -34.55 -45.63 17.57
CA GLU A 50 -33.44 -45.98 18.45
C GLU A 50 -32.83 -44.73 19.13
N PRO A 51 -32.52 -44.78 20.44
CA PRO A 51 -31.93 -43.65 21.14
C PRO A 51 -30.61 -43.18 20.54
N VAL A 52 -30.42 -41.86 20.49
CA VAL A 52 -29.18 -41.22 20.01
C VAL A 52 -28.38 -40.69 21.20
N LEU A 53 -27.04 -40.67 21.10
CA LEU A 53 -26.13 -40.29 22.19
C LEU A 53 -26.30 -38.82 22.66
N ASP A 54 -26.31 -37.86 21.73
CA ASP A 54 -26.58 -36.43 22.03
C ASP A 54 -27.66 -35.89 21.08
N PRO A 55 -28.95 -36.14 21.37
CA PRO A 55 -30.08 -35.69 20.55
C PRO A 55 -30.09 -34.17 20.34
N LEU A 56 -29.79 -33.41 21.39
CA LEU A 56 -29.81 -31.95 21.36
C LEU A 56 -28.61 -31.40 20.59
N GLY A 57 -27.40 -31.90 20.86
CA GLY A 57 -26.19 -31.52 20.14
C GLY A 57 -26.29 -31.80 18.64
N ASP A 58 -26.93 -32.91 18.25
CA ASP A 58 -27.18 -33.24 16.86
C ASP A 58 -28.13 -32.23 16.18
N LEU A 59 -29.25 -31.87 16.83
CA LEU A 59 -30.18 -30.88 16.30
C LEU A 59 -29.54 -29.49 16.17
N VAL A 60 -28.81 -29.05 17.19
CA VAL A 60 -28.10 -27.76 17.18
C VAL A 60 -27.00 -27.76 16.11
N SER A 61 -26.23 -28.83 15.98
CA SER A 61 -25.22 -28.91 14.92
C SER A 61 -25.83 -28.92 13.52
N ARG A 62 -27.01 -29.54 13.34
CA ARG A 62 -27.72 -29.50 12.06
C ARG A 62 -28.23 -28.09 11.74
N TYR A 63 -28.75 -27.37 12.75
CA TYR A 63 -29.09 -25.97 12.61
C TYR A 63 -27.87 -25.16 12.15
N ALA A 64 -26.73 -25.34 12.82
CA ALA A 64 -25.48 -24.63 12.50
C ALA A 64 -24.95 -24.90 11.09
N ARG A 65 -25.16 -26.10 10.53
CA ARG A 65 -24.73 -26.43 9.15
C ARG A 65 -25.57 -25.78 8.05
N THR A 66 -26.75 -25.28 8.39
CA THR A 66 -27.71 -24.71 7.42
C THR A 66 -27.90 -23.21 7.58
N HIS A 67 -27.40 -22.63 8.68
CA HIS A 67 -27.48 -21.20 8.97
C HIS A 67 -26.06 -20.61 8.99
N GLY A 68 -25.94 -19.32 8.66
CA GLY A 68 -24.68 -18.57 8.79
C GLY A 68 -24.30 -18.35 10.26
N PRO A 69 -23.47 -17.35 10.59
CA PRO A 69 -23.33 -16.93 11.98
C PRO A 69 -24.70 -16.68 12.61
N PHE A 70 -24.97 -17.15 13.82
CA PHE A 70 -26.27 -17.04 14.50
C PHE A 70 -26.10 -16.79 16.00
N LEU A 71 -27.14 -16.30 16.67
CA LEU A 71 -27.15 -16.10 18.12
C LEU A 71 -27.74 -17.31 18.85
N THR A 72 -27.32 -17.55 20.10
CA THR A 72 -27.89 -18.62 20.95
C THR A 72 -29.42 -18.48 21.09
N SER A 73 -29.92 -17.23 21.17
CA SER A 73 -31.34 -16.92 21.27
C SER A 73 -32.13 -17.33 20.03
N GLU A 74 -31.55 -17.24 18.83
CA GLU A 74 -32.20 -17.64 17.57
C GLU A 74 -32.48 -19.15 17.56
N VAL A 75 -31.51 -19.95 18.02
CA VAL A 75 -31.65 -21.42 18.14
C VAL A 75 -32.65 -21.80 19.22
N ALA A 76 -32.59 -21.12 20.37
CA ALA A 76 -33.53 -21.32 21.48
C ALA A 76 -34.98 -21.06 21.05
N ALA A 77 -35.21 -19.94 20.36
CA ALA A 77 -36.52 -19.60 19.80
C ALA A 77 -36.97 -20.61 18.74
N ARG A 78 -36.05 -21.08 17.88
CA ARG A 78 -36.35 -22.06 16.83
C ARG A 78 -36.86 -23.38 17.38
N PHE A 79 -36.26 -23.88 18.46
CA PHE A 79 -36.59 -25.19 19.04
C PHE A 79 -37.55 -25.10 20.25
N GLY A 80 -37.87 -23.90 20.73
CA GLY A 80 -38.70 -23.71 21.92
C GLY A 80 -37.99 -24.12 23.21
N LEU A 81 -36.67 -23.99 23.24
CA LEU A 81 -35.82 -24.38 24.37
C LEU A 81 -35.36 -23.16 25.17
N GLY A 82 -34.95 -23.38 26.42
CA GLY A 82 -34.30 -22.35 27.22
C GLY A 82 -32.91 -22.00 26.65
N VAL A 83 -32.57 -20.70 26.63
CA VAL A 83 -31.27 -20.21 26.11
C VAL A 83 -30.08 -20.89 26.78
N ALA A 84 -30.14 -21.14 28.10
CA ALA A 84 -29.07 -21.81 28.84
C ALA A 84 -28.83 -23.27 28.39
N ILE A 85 -29.88 -23.99 28.00
CA ILE A 85 -29.80 -25.38 27.54
C ILE A 85 -29.08 -25.42 26.19
N VAL A 86 -29.46 -24.52 25.29
CA VAL A 86 -28.81 -24.38 23.98
C VAL A 86 -27.37 -23.91 24.13
N GLN A 87 -27.11 -22.97 25.04
CA GLN A 87 -25.76 -22.49 25.32
C GLN A 87 -24.83 -23.65 25.72
N SER A 88 -25.25 -24.49 26.68
CA SER A 88 -24.48 -25.66 27.10
C SER A 88 -24.21 -26.65 25.94
N ALA A 89 -25.17 -26.83 25.03
CA ALA A 89 -24.97 -27.66 23.84
C ALA A 89 -23.97 -27.04 22.86
N LEU A 90 -24.03 -25.72 22.65
CA LEU A 90 -23.08 -24.98 21.80
C LEU A 90 -21.67 -24.99 22.39
N ASP A 91 -21.53 -24.86 23.71
CA ASP A 91 -20.24 -24.90 24.39
C ASP A 91 -19.57 -26.28 24.21
N ARG A 92 -20.33 -27.38 24.32
CA ARG A 92 -19.82 -28.74 24.01
C ARG A 92 -19.42 -28.87 22.55
N LEU A 93 -20.27 -28.43 21.62
CA LEU A 93 -19.96 -28.46 20.20
C LEU A 93 -18.74 -27.57 19.85
N GLY A 94 -18.52 -26.50 20.62
CA GLY A 94 -17.36 -25.62 20.52
C GLY A 94 -16.09 -26.31 21.01
N ALA A 95 -16.15 -27.03 22.13
CA ALA A 95 -15.06 -27.86 22.63
C ALA A 95 -14.66 -28.96 21.63
N ASP A 96 -15.63 -29.54 20.92
CA ASP A 96 -15.41 -30.52 19.86
C ASP A 96 -14.93 -29.90 18.52
N GLY A 97 -14.79 -28.57 18.44
CA GLY A 97 -14.36 -27.84 17.25
C GLY A 97 -15.38 -27.86 16.09
N ARG A 98 -16.64 -28.21 16.36
CA ARG A 98 -17.72 -28.27 15.36
C ARG A 98 -18.30 -26.88 15.09
N VAL A 99 -18.39 -26.05 16.12
CA VAL A 99 -18.80 -24.64 16.03
C VAL A 99 -17.71 -23.73 16.58
N VAL A 100 -17.71 -22.49 16.11
CA VAL A 100 -16.77 -21.44 16.52
C VAL A 100 -17.56 -20.25 17.03
N GLN A 101 -17.11 -19.68 18.14
CA GLN A 101 -17.68 -18.48 18.75
C GLN A 101 -16.93 -17.23 18.28
N GLY A 102 -17.63 -16.13 18.02
CA GLY A 102 -17.01 -14.85 17.67
C GLY A 102 -18.02 -13.81 17.21
N GLU A 103 -17.49 -12.70 16.66
CA GLU A 103 -18.28 -11.66 16.00
C GLU A 103 -18.04 -11.78 14.49
N PHE A 104 -19.04 -12.26 13.75
CA PHE A 104 -18.89 -12.59 12.34
C PHE A 104 -19.75 -11.70 11.42
N ARG A 105 -20.89 -11.18 11.90
CA ARG A 105 -21.73 -10.23 11.13
C ARG A 105 -21.28 -8.78 11.37
N PRO A 106 -21.16 -7.94 10.32
CA PRO A 106 -20.82 -6.53 10.49
C PRO A 106 -21.92 -5.78 11.26
N ILE A 107 -21.52 -4.79 12.06
CA ILE A 107 -22.38 -4.01 12.96
C ILE A 107 -23.60 -3.42 12.23
N ALA A 108 -23.46 -3.02 10.97
CA ALA A 108 -24.55 -2.45 10.17
C ALA A 108 -25.69 -3.46 9.85
N THR A 109 -25.41 -4.76 9.83
CA THR A 109 -26.42 -5.81 9.65
C THR A 109 -26.97 -6.35 10.97
N GLN A 110 -26.36 -5.96 12.10
CA GLN A 110 -26.90 -6.24 13.42
C GLN A 110 -28.04 -5.26 13.66
N GLY A 111 -29.28 -5.70 13.47
CA GLY A 111 -30.48 -4.94 13.86
C GLY A 111 -30.58 -4.77 15.38
N GLY A 112 -29.60 -4.11 16.00
CA GLY A 112 -29.51 -3.84 17.44
C GLY A 112 -29.06 -5.00 18.33
N ALA A 113 -28.79 -6.19 17.80
CA ALA A 113 -28.39 -7.35 18.60
C ALA A 113 -26.86 -7.45 18.73
N THR A 114 -26.32 -6.94 19.84
CA THR A 114 -24.94 -7.18 20.28
C THR A 114 -24.87 -8.50 21.05
N GLY A 115 -24.07 -9.46 20.60
CA GLY A 115 -23.89 -10.72 21.30
C GLY A 115 -22.89 -11.65 20.62
N LEU A 116 -22.34 -12.60 21.38
CA LEU A 116 -21.44 -13.63 20.87
C LEU A 116 -22.19 -14.54 19.89
N GLU A 117 -21.71 -14.61 18.65
CA GLU A 117 -22.30 -15.43 17.60
C GLU A 117 -21.59 -16.78 17.50
N TRP A 118 -22.33 -17.76 16.98
CA TRP A 118 -21.86 -19.11 16.72
C TRP A 118 -21.95 -19.41 15.23
N CYS A 119 -20.96 -20.12 14.68
CA CYS A 119 -21.00 -20.60 13.31
C CYS A 119 -20.36 -22.00 13.21
N ASP A 120 -20.91 -22.88 12.38
CA ASP A 120 -20.28 -24.16 12.08
C ASP A 120 -18.91 -23.93 11.40
N ALA A 121 -17.88 -24.67 11.83
CA ALA A 121 -16.51 -24.47 11.35
C ALA A 121 -16.37 -24.69 9.84
N GLN A 122 -17.14 -25.61 9.25
CA GLN A 122 -17.12 -25.87 7.80
C GLN A 122 -17.90 -24.80 7.02
N VAL A 123 -19.00 -24.30 7.57
CA VAL A 123 -19.76 -23.18 7.00
C VAL A 123 -18.89 -21.92 7.00
N LEU A 124 -18.26 -21.59 8.14
CA LEU A 124 -17.36 -20.44 8.26
C LEU A 124 -16.17 -20.54 7.29
N ARG A 125 -15.58 -21.74 7.15
CA ARG A 125 -14.52 -21.99 6.16
C ARG A 125 -14.97 -21.73 4.72
N ARG A 126 -16.17 -22.19 4.35
CA ARG A 126 -16.75 -21.94 3.01
C ARG A 126 -17.04 -20.47 2.79
N ILE A 127 -17.59 -19.76 3.79
CA ILE A 127 -17.82 -18.31 3.74
C ILE A 127 -16.50 -17.61 3.47
N ARG A 128 -15.47 -17.84 4.31
CA ARG A 128 -14.13 -17.24 4.15
C ARG A 128 -13.51 -17.53 2.78
N GLN A 129 -13.57 -18.77 2.32
CA GLN A 129 -13.01 -19.17 1.03
C GLN A 129 -13.74 -18.48 -0.14
N ARG A 130 -15.07 -18.36 -0.10
CA ARG A 130 -15.85 -17.68 -1.13
C ARG A 130 -15.64 -16.17 -1.12
N SER A 131 -15.59 -15.55 0.06
CA SER A 131 -15.28 -14.11 0.19
C SER A 131 -13.90 -13.79 -0.39
N LEU A 132 -12.90 -14.62 -0.07
CA LEU A 132 -11.55 -14.47 -0.60
C LEU A 132 -11.47 -14.77 -2.11
N ALA A 133 -12.25 -15.72 -2.61
CA ALA A 133 -12.33 -15.98 -4.05
C ALA A 133 -12.99 -14.81 -4.80
N ALA A 134 -14.03 -14.19 -4.24
CA ALA A 134 -14.65 -12.99 -4.80
C ALA A 134 -13.66 -11.82 -4.87
N LEU A 135 -12.94 -11.55 -3.77
CA LEU A 135 -11.88 -10.53 -3.73
C LEU A 135 -10.71 -10.84 -4.70
N ARG A 136 -10.44 -12.12 -4.98
CA ARG A 136 -9.44 -12.52 -5.98
C ARG A 136 -9.95 -12.40 -7.41
N ALA A 137 -11.24 -12.63 -7.65
CA ALA A 137 -11.85 -12.44 -8.95
C ALA A 137 -11.87 -10.96 -9.37
N GLU A 138 -11.88 -10.03 -8.41
CA GLU A 138 -11.66 -8.60 -8.66
C GLU A 138 -10.23 -8.28 -9.15
N VAL A 139 -9.28 -9.21 -8.98
CA VAL A 139 -7.88 -9.11 -9.40
C VAL A 139 -7.54 -10.26 -10.35
N GLU A 140 -8.32 -10.39 -11.42
CA GLU A 140 -8.03 -11.40 -12.45
C GLU A 140 -6.78 -11.01 -13.26
N PRO A 141 -5.85 -11.96 -13.54
CA PRO A 141 -4.67 -11.68 -14.35
C PRO A 141 -5.05 -11.20 -15.75
N VAL A 142 -4.66 -9.97 -16.09
CA VAL A 142 -4.88 -9.38 -17.40
C VAL A 142 -3.99 -10.08 -18.44
N ASP A 143 -4.51 -10.29 -19.64
CA ASP A 143 -3.72 -10.81 -20.77
C ASP A 143 -2.46 -9.96 -21.01
N ARG A 144 -1.36 -10.60 -21.42
CA ARG A 144 -0.06 -9.92 -21.61
C ARG A 144 -0.14 -8.79 -22.62
N ALA A 145 -0.94 -8.93 -23.69
CA ALA A 145 -1.07 -7.89 -24.70
C ALA A 145 -1.88 -6.70 -24.17
N ALA A 146 -2.91 -6.95 -23.34
CA ALA A 146 -3.64 -5.90 -22.66
C ALA A 146 -2.75 -5.16 -21.64
N TYR A 147 -1.95 -5.88 -20.86
CA TYR A 147 -0.96 -5.30 -19.95
C TYR A 147 0.08 -4.44 -20.70
N ALA A 148 0.61 -4.93 -21.83
CA ALA A 148 1.59 -4.21 -22.64
C ALA A 148 1.05 -2.91 -23.24
N ARG A 149 -0.26 -2.83 -23.54
CA ARG A 149 -0.92 -1.59 -23.98
C ARG A 149 -1.24 -0.66 -22.82
N PHE A 150 -1.68 -1.22 -21.70
CA PHE A 150 -2.04 -0.47 -20.50
C PHE A 150 -0.83 0.24 -19.88
N LEU A 151 0.28 -0.48 -19.68
CA LEU A 151 1.40 0.00 -18.88
C LEU A 151 2.02 1.32 -19.40
N PRO A 152 2.32 1.48 -20.71
CA PRO A 152 2.85 2.76 -21.22
C PRO A 152 1.86 3.91 -21.08
N ALA A 153 0.55 3.64 -21.28
CA ALA A 153 -0.49 4.65 -21.14
C ALA A 153 -0.66 5.09 -19.68
N TRP A 154 -0.68 4.13 -18.74
CA TRP A 154 -0.72 4.39 -17.30
C TRP A 154 0.54 5.12 -16.81
N GLN A 155 1.70 4.79 -17.37
CA GLN A 155 2.96 5.49 -17.09
C GLN A 155 3.12 6.81 -17.84
N HIS A 156 2.08 7.29 -18.53
CA HIS A 156 2.10 8.54 -19.29
C HIS A 156 3.21 8.63 -20.36
N ILE A 157 3.71 7.49 -20.84
CA ILE A 157 4.71 7.43 -21.90
C ILE A 157 4.04 7.82 -23.23
N ASN A 158 4.56 8.84 -23.91
CA ASN A 158 3.95 9.48 -25.09
C ASN A 158 2.60 10.16 -24.81
N SER A 159 2.31 10.48 -23.55
CA SER A 159 1.12 11.27 -23.19
C SER A 159 1.27 12.74 -23.56
N SER A 160 0.19 13.51 -23.40
CA SER A 160 0.16 14.96 -23.66
C SER A 160 0.39 15.81 -22.40
N LEU A 161 1.05 15.28 -21.35
CA LEU A 161 1.36 16.05 -20.15
C LEU A 161 2.30 17.23 -20.48
N ARG A 162 2.05 18.36 -19.83
CA ARG A 162 2.74 19.64 -20.07
C ARG A 162 2.82 20.48 -18.81
N GLY A 163 3.81 21.37 -18.77
CA GLY A 163 3.98 22.35 -17.69
C GLY A 163 4.14 21.73 -16.30
N HIS A 164 3.85 22.52 -15.27
CA HIS A 164 3.97 22.14 -13.85
C HIS A 164 3.06 20.97 -13.47
N ASP A 165 1.78 21.02 -13.84
CA ASP A 165 0.81 19.94 -13.55
C ASP A 165 1.25 18.60 -14.14
N GLY A 166 1.84 18.63 -15.33
CA GLY A 166 2.41 17.44 -15.96
C GLY A 166 3.57 16.84 -15.17
N VAL A 167 4.45 17.69 -14.62
CA VAL A 167 5.56 17.24 -13.77
C VAL A 167 5.04 16.68 -12.45
N LEU A 168 4.10 17.36 -11.79
CA LEU A 168 3.47 16.89 -10.56
C LEU A 168 2.79 15.52 -10.76
N THR A 169 2.04 15.34 -11.86
CA THR A 169 1.40 14.05 -12.18
C THR A 169 2.42 12.91 -12.30
N VAL A 170 3.57 13.18 -12.94
CA VAL A 170 4.64 12.17 -13.08
C VAL A 170 5.32 11.87 -11.75
N ILE A 171 5.54 12.90 -10.93
CA ILE A 171 6.16 12.76 -9.60
C ILE A 171 5.23 12.01 -8.66
N ASP A 172 3.94 12.32 -8.65
CA ASP A 172 2.93 11.61 -7.86
C ASP A 172 2.92 10.12 -8.20
N GLN A 173 2.88 9.79 -9.49
CA GLN A 173 2.87 8.42 -9.98
C GLN A 173 4.11 7.61 -9.58
N LEU A 174 5.25 8.28 -9.39
CA LEU A 174 6.56 7.69 -9.09
C LEU A 174 7.08 8.09 -7.70
N ALA A 175 6.23 8.60 -6.82
CA ALA A 175 6.66 9.17 -5.55
C ALA A 175 7.38 8.10 -4.71
N GLY A 176 8.55 8.45 -4.18
CA GLY A 176 9.37 7.54 -3.38
C GLY A 176 10.15 6.47 -4.17
N VAL A 177 9.91 6.31 -5.47
CA VAL A 177 10.61 5.30 -6.28
C VAL A 177 12.08 5.72 -6.49
N PRO A 178 13.07 4.88 -6.11
CA PRO A 178 14.47 5.20 -6.34
C PRO A 178 14.82 5.09 -7.83
N ILE A 179 15.27 6.19 -8.42
CA ILE A 179 15.64 6.34 -9.83
C ILE A 179 17.11 6.81 -9.91
N PRO A 180 17.92 6.33 -10.88
CA PRO A 180 19.26 6.86 -11.07
C PRO A 180 19.21 8.35 -11.37
N VAL A 181 20.05 9.14 -10.73
CA VAL A 181 20.09 10.61 -10.87
C VAL A 181 20.24 11.00 -12.35
N SER A 182 21.12 10.31 -13.08
CA SER A 182 21.32 10.54 -14.52
C SER A 182 20.10 10.26 -15.40
N ALA A 183 19.10 9.51 -14.91
CA ALA A 183 17.90 9.12 -15.64
C ALA A 183 16.67 9.99 -15.34
N VAL A 184 16.62 10.68 -14.18
CA VAL A 184 15.44 11.43 -13.72
C VAL A 184 14.95 12.44 -14.77
N GLU A 185 15.80 13.38 -15.17
CA GLU A 185 15.39 14.41 -16.13
C GLU A 185 15.25 13.87 -17.56
N PRO A 186 16.24 13.16 -18.16
CA PRO A 186 16.17 12.80 -19.58
C PRO A 186 15.29 11.59 -19.89
N LEU A 187 15.20 10.60 -18.99
CA LEU A 187 14.51 9.33 -19.26
C LEU A 187 13.17 9.21 -18.55
N VAL A 188 12.95 9.97 -17.47
CA VAL A 188 11.69 9.94 -16.72
C VAL A 188 10.82 11.14 -17.04
N LEU A 189 11.28 12.35 -16.73
CA LEU A 189 10.50 13.58 -16.88
C LEU A 189 10.35 14.01 -18.34
N ALA A 190 11.45 14.09 -19.10
CA ALA A 190 11.43 14.55 -20.50
C ALA A 190 10.70 13.59 -21.46
N VAL A 191 10.57 12.30 -21.11
CA VAL A 191 9.83 11.32 -21.92
C VAL A 191 8.31 11.41 -21.68
N ARG A 192 7.89 11.91 -20.51
CA ARG A 192 6.49 11.99 -20.09
C ARG A 192 5.89 13.39 -20.25
N VAL A 193 6.69 14.44 -20.08
CA VAL A 193 6.25 15.84 -20.16
C VAL A 193 6.82 16.49 -21.42
N ARG A 194 5.95 16.88 -22.35
CA ARG A 194 6.34 17.26 -23.73
C ARG A 194 7.21 18.52 -23.82
N ASP A 195 6.97 19.48 -22.95
CA ASP A 195 7.67 20.76 -22.87
C ASP A 195 8.56 20.85 -21.62
N TYR A 196 8.99 19.70 -21.11
CA TYR A 196 9.85 19.63 -19.93
C TYR A 196 11.08 20.53 -20.07
N SER A 197 11.31 21.33 -19.04
CA SER A 197 12.54 22.07 -18.83
C SER A 197 12.95 21.98 -17.36
N PRO A 198 14.25 22.00 -17.04
CA PRO A 198 14.74 21.96 -15.65
C PRO A 198 14.11 23.04 -14.74
N ALA A 199 13.77 24.20 -15.30
CA ALA A 199 13.11 25.29 -14.57
C ALA A 199 11.75 24.90 -13.99
N LEU A 200 10.97 24.04 -14.67
CA LEU A 200 9.68 23.58 -14.14
C LEU A 200 9.85 22.80 -12.84
N LEU A 201 10.87 21.94 -12.77
CA LEU A 201 11.18 21.17 -11.57
C LEU A 201 11.72 22.08 -10.46
N ASP A 202 12.60 23.01 -10.80
CA ASP A 202 13.19 23.94 -9.83
C ASP A 202 12.13 24.88 -9.23
N GLU A 203 11.17 25.33 -10.03
CA GLU A 203 10.04 26.16 -9.55
C GLU A 203 9.15 25.39 -8.57
N LEU A 204 8.85 24.11 -8.84
CA LEU A 204 8.07 23.25 -7.94
C LEU A 204 8.82 22.91 -6.64
N MET A 205 10.15 22.80 -6.69
CA MET A 205 10.96 22.60 -5.49
C MET A 205 11.07 23.90 -4.67
N ALA A 206 11.23 25.04 -5.36
CA ALA A 206 11.29 26.35 -4.71
C ALA A 206 9.95 26.77 -4.09
N SER A 207 8.81 26.36 -4.67
CA SER A 207 7.48 26.54 -4.06
C SER A 207 7.24 25.58 -2.88
N GLY A 208 8.08 24.55 -2.73
CA GLY A 208 7.96 23.53 -1.69
C GLY A 208 6.90 22.48 -2.00
N GLU A 209 6.41 22.37 -3.24
CA GLU A 209 5.46 21.33 -3.66
C GLU A 209 6.15 19.97 -3.86
N VAL A 210 7.42 20.01 -4.29
CA VAL A 210 8.23 18.82 -4.58
C VAL A 210 9.47 18.80 -3.70
N LEU A 211 9.77 17.64 -3.13
CA LEU A 211 11.05 17.35 -2.47
C LEU A 211 11.78 16.23 -3.20
N TRP A 212 13.09 16.14 -2.97
CA TRP A 212 13.89 15.02 -3.44
C TRP A 212 14.74 14.49 -2.29
N SER A 213 14.97 13.18 -2.24
CA SER A 213 15.85 12.55 -1.25
C SER A 213 16.82 11.57 -1.91
N GLY A 214 18.04 11.46 -1.40
CA GLY A 214 18.97 10.44 -1.86
C GLY A 214 18.62 9.07 -1.27
N ALA A 215 18.77 8.04 -2.08
CA ALA A 215 18.53 6.64 -1.73
C ALA A 215 19.81 5.79 -1.82
N GLY A 216 20.98 6.42 -1.94
CA GLY A 216 22.30 5.79 -1.94
C GLY A 216 23.12 6.05 -3.21
N SER A 217 24.44 5.99 -3.09
CA SER A 217 25.40 6.29 -4.16
C SER A 217 25.58 5.13 -5.17
N LEU A 218 25.95 5.45 -6.42
CA LEU A 218 26.50 4.52 -7.41
C LEU A 218 27.95 4.90 -7.79
N PRO A 219 28.73 3.95 -8.35
CA PRO A 219 29.98 4.28 -9.01
C PRO A 219 29.77 5.25 -10.18
N GLY A 220 30.72 6.18 -10.40
CA GLY A 220 30.70 7.05 -11.58
C GLY A 220 29.85 8.32 -11.45
N ASN A 221 29.97 9.01 -10.31
CA ASN A 221 29.30 10.30 -10.03
C ASN A 221 27.79 10.29 -10.31
N ASP A 222 27.16 9.16 -9.98
CA ASP A 222 25.73 8.92 -10.10
C ASP A 222 25.22 8.39 -8.75
N GLY A 223 23.91 8.43 -8.56
CA GLY A 223 23.27 8.05 -7.32
C GLY A 223 21.84 7.61 -7.57
N TRP A 224 21.20 7.05 -6.56
CA TRP A 224 19.77 6.81 -6.57
C TRP A 224 19.11 7.94 -5.82
N ILE A 225 18.05 8.49 -6.41
CA ILE A 225 17.27 9.57 -5.84
C ILE A 225 15.78 9.24 -5.96
N SER A 226 14.99 9.73 -5.03
CA SER A 226 13.53 9.64 -5.08
C SER A 226 12.96 11.05 -5.08
N LEU A 227 11.88 11.26 -5.83
CA LEU A 227 11.09 12.49 -5.80
C LEU A 227 9.83 12.25 -4.96
N HIS A 228 9.37 13.30 -4.29
CA HIS A 228 8.26 13.26 -3.35
C HIS A 228 7.38 14.49 -3.52
N LEU A 229 6.06 14.31 -3.41
CA LEU A 229 5.18 15.44 -3.18
C LEU A 229 5.23 15.82 -1.70
N ALA A 230 5.14 17.11 -1.39
CA ALA A 230 5.23 17.59 -0.01
C ALA A 230 4.13 17.02 0.89
N GLU A 231 2.91 16.87 0.36
CA GLU A 231 1.78 16.28 1.07
C GLU A 231 1.95 14.80 1.41
N SER A 232 2.72 14.06 0.60
CA SER A 232 2.92 12.61 0.78
C SER A 232 4.36 12.26 1.19
N ALA A 233 5.21 13.25 1.46
CA ALA A 233 6.63 13.05 1.78
C ALA A 233 6.82 12.17 3.02
N ALA A 234 6.01 12.35 4.07
CA ALA A 234 6.06 11.52 5.27
C ALA A 234 5.84 10.02 4.98
N LEU A 235 5.06 9.70 3.95
CA LEU A 235 4.72 8.34 3.55
C LEU A 235 5.72 7.75 2.53
N THR A 236 6.48 8.58 1.85
CA THR A 236 7.33 8.14 0.72
C THR A 236 8.82 8.24 1.02
N LEU A 237 9.23 9.08 2.00
CA LEU A 237 10.60 9.15 2.48
C LEU A 237 11.02 7.82 3.14
N SER A 238 12.18 7.33 2.74
CA SER A 238 12.76 6.07 3.24
C SER A 238 14.24 6.27 3.57
N PRO A 239 14.57 6.98 4.67
CA PRO A 239 15.96 7.18 5.08
C PRO A 239 16.63 5.85 5.44
N ALA A 240 17.95 5.78 5.27
CA ALA A 240 18.72 4.58 5.60
C ALA A 240 18.72 4.33 7.12
N GLU A 241 18.12 3.21 7.56
CA GLU A 241 17.97 2.85 8.98
C GLU A 241 19.33 2.59 9.66
N ASP A 242 20.23 1.89 8.98
CA ASP A 242 21.54 1.46 9.54
C ASP A 242 22.67 2.47 9.34
N TYR A 243 22.41 3.64 8.77
CA TYR A 243 23.45 4.63 8.51
C TYR A 243 23.89 5.32 9.80
N MET A 244 25.18 5.20 10.11
CA MET A 244 25.83 5.91 11.21
C MET A 244 26.65 7.08 10.67
N PRO A 245 26.28 8.34 10.98
CA PRO A 245 27.02 9.50 10.49
C PRO A 245 28.40 9.61 11.15
N GLY A 246 29.41 9.97 10.37
CA GLY A 246 30.71 10.39 10.90
C GLY A 246 30.62 11.68 11.73
N ALA A 247 31.68 12.05 12.45
CA ALA A 247 31.67 13.19 13.39
C ALA A 247 31.22 14.52 12.75
N LEU A 248 31.71 14.85 11.55
CA LEU A 248 31.29 16.07 10.85
C LEU A 248 29.85 15.97 10.33
N ALA A 249 29.45 14.83 9.78
CA ALA A 249 28.09 14.60 9.29
C ALA A 249 27.06 14.67 10.44
N LEU A 250 27.39 14.15 11.61
CA LEU A 250 26.56 14.22 12.81
C LEU A 250 26.35 15.68 13.23
N ARG A 251 27.43 16.47 13.31
CA ARG A 251 27.34 17.91 13.63
C ARG A 251 26.49 18.69 12.62
N VAL A 252 26.63 18.40 11.33
CA VAL A 252 25.80 18.99 10.27
C VAL A 252 24.33 18.61 10.47
N GLN A 253 24.04 17.33 10.75
CA GLN A 253 22.69 16.85 10.97
C GLN A 253 22.05 17.49 12.20
N GLU A 254 22.77 17.60 13.33
CA GLU A 254 22.31 18.27 14.55
C GLU A 254 22.02 19.74 14.30
N PHE A 255 22.92 20.46 13.60
CA PHE A 255 22.71 21.86 13.25
C PHE A 255 21.45 22.03 12.39
N LEU A 256 21.25 21.20 11.36
CA LEU A 256 20.06 21.21 10.51
C LEU A 256 18.78 20.74 11.20
N SER A 257 18.90 20.04 12.33
CA SER A 257 17.74 19.60 13.14
C SER A 257 17.19 20.70 14.04
N SER A 258 17.96 21.78 14.27
CA SER A 258 17.52 22.94 15.05
C SER A 258 16.41 23.79 14.38
N GLY A 259 16.10 23.47 13.12
CA GLY A 259 15.02 24.07 12.34
C GLY A 259 15.53 25.09 11.31
N GLY A 260 14.98 25.02 10.09
CA GLY A 260 15.29 25.96 9.00
C GLY A 260 16.10 25.36 7.86
N ALA A 261 16.33 26.19 6.83
CA ALA A 261 17.11 25.86 5.65
C ALA A 261 18.25 26.86 5.49
N TYR A 262 19.47 26.38 5.25
CA TYR A 262 20.68 27.19 5.33
C TYR A 262 21.49 27.11 4.03
N PHE A 263 22.05 28.24 3.60
CA PHE A 263 23.04 28.24 2.52
C PHE A 263 24.35 27.60 3.00
N PHE A 264 25.12 27.04 2.07
CA PHE A 264 26.40 26.37 2.37
C PHE A 264 27.36 27.20 3.25
N GLN A 265 27.48 28.50 2.97
CA GLN A 265 28.34 29.38 3.77
C GLN A 265 27.81 29.63 5.18
N GLN A 266 26.48 29.69 5.35
CA GLN A 266 25.85 29.81 6.66
C GLN A 266 26.07 28.55 7.49
N LEU A 267 25.97 27.36 6.87
CA LEU A 267 26.30 26.09 7.52
C LEU A 267 27.76 26.04 7.95
N ARG A 268 28.68 26.40 7.05
CA ARG A 268 30.12 26.40 7.35
C ARG A 268 30.48 27.31 8.53
N LEU A 269 29.86 28.49 8.59
CA LEU A 269 30.05 29.44 9.71
C LEU A 269 29.34 28.97 10.98
N GLY A 270 28.14 28.42 10.90
CA GLY A 270 27.40 27.92 12.06
C GLY A 270 28.07 26.72 12.73
N LEU A 271 28.93 26.00 12.02
CA LEU A 271 29.71 24.87 12.54
C LEU A 271 31.10 25.27 13.07
N SER A 272 31.41 26.56 13.19
CA SER A 272 32.76 27.03 13.55
C SER A 272 33.12 26.92 15.04
N ASP A 273 32.25 26.40 15.90
CA ASP A 273 32.45 26.34 17.36
C ASP A 273 33.73 25.62 17.82
N THR A 274 34.35 24.82 16.96
CA THR A 274 35.59 24.08 17.26
C THR A 274 36.67 24.34 16.22
N GLU A 275 36.34 24.15 14.94
CA GLU A 275 37.22 24.40 13.81
C GLU A 275 36.35 24.62 12.56
N LEU A 276 36.76 25.54 11.69
CA LEU A 276 36.01 25.88 10.49
C LEU A 276 36.25 24.79 9.42
N PRO A 277 35.24 23.99 9.06
CA PRO A 277 35.46 22.86 8.16
C PRO A 277 35.85 23.34 6.77
N SER A 278 36.73 22.59 6.10
CA SER A 278 37.09 22.86 4.71
C SER A 278 35.85 22.71 3.81
N ASN A 279 35.85 23.43 2.68
CA ASN A 279 34.74 23.36 1.72
C ASN A 279 34.53 21.92 1.21
N GLU A 280 35.61 21.18 0.99
CA GLU A 280 35.58 19.80 0.51
C GLU A 280 35.02 18.85 1.57
N ALA A 281 35.49 18.96 2.82
CA ALA A 281 35.00 18.13 3.91
C ALA A 281 33.50 18.34 4.18
N LEU A 282 33.04 19.60 4.17
CA LEU A 282 31.62 19.91 4.34
C LEU A 282 30.77 19.43 3.15
N THR A 283 31.29 19.57 1.92
CA THR A 283 30.61 19.03 0.73
C THR A 283 30.46 17.51 0.82
N SER A 284 31.54 16.80 1.19
CA SER A 284 31.51 15.34 1.36
C SER A 284 30.51 14.91 2.44
N ALA A 285 30.50 15.59 3.59
CA ALA A 285 29.57 15.28 4.68
C ALA A 285 28.10 15.53 4.30
N LEU A 286 27.80 16.61 3.56
CA LEU A 286 26.45 16.87 3.05
C LEU A 286 26.00 15.77 2.10
N TRP A 287 26.85 15.37 1.15
CA TRP A 287 26.51 14.32 0.19
C TRP A 287 26.37 12.94 0.85
N GLU A 288 27.15 12.64 1.89
CA GLU A 288 26.99 11.44 2.71
C GLU A 288 25.59 11.39 3.35
N LEU A 289 25.15 12.51 3.95
CA LEU A 289 23.82 12.64 4.54
C LEU A 289 22.69 12.61 3.51
N VAL A 290 22.91 13.18 2.32
CA VAL A 290 21.97 13.10 1.19
C VAL A 290 21.77 11.64 0.79
N TRP A 291 22.85 10.87 0.63
CA TRP A 291 22.75 9.46 0.25
C TRP A 291 22.13 8.58 1.32
N ALA A 292 22.22 8.99 2.58
CA ALA A 292 21.50 8.38 3.69
C ALA A 292 20.02 8.82 3.79
N GLY A 293 19.56 9.74 2.94
CA GLY A 293 18.20 10.27 2.96
C GLY A 293 17.89 11.14 4.18
N ARG A 294 18.89 11.78 4.78
CA ARG A 294 18.74 12.59 6.01
C ARG A 294 18.62 14.10 5.73
N VAL A 295 19.22 14.56 4.64
CA VAL A 295 19.30 15.96 4.24
C VAL A 295 18.87 16.13 2.79
N GLY A 296 18.17 17.23 2.50
CA GLY A 296 17.74 17.63 1.16
C GLY A 296 18.18 19.05 0.79
N ASN A 297 17.79 19.48 -0.40
CA ASN A 297 17.99 20.84 -0.89
C ASN A 297 16.69 21.38 -1.51
N GLU A 298 16.49 22.70 -1.42
CA GLU A 298 15.32 23.39 -2.02
C GLU A 298 15.32 23.41 -3.56
N THR A 299 16.41 22.98 -4.21
CA THR A 299 16.54 22.91 -5.67
C THR A 299 17.17 21.59 -6.12
N PHE A 300 17.02 21.26 -7.39
CA PHE A 300 17.73 20.14 -8.01
C PHE A 300 19.12 20.54 -8.56
N ALA A 301 19.50 21.82 -8.44
CA ALA A 301 20.75 22.35 -8.99
C ALA A 301 22.02 21.66 -8.44
N PRO A 302 22.15 21.34 -7.14
CA PRO A 302 23.29 20.58 -6.61
C PRO A 302 23.48 19.22 -7.27
N VAL A 303 22.36 18.55 -7.56
CA VAL A 303 22.32 17.23 -8.19
C VAL A 303 22.78 17.31 -9.64
N ARG A 304 22.34 18.33 -10.37
CA ARG A 304 22.86 18.60 -11.73
C ARG A 304 24.35 18.96 -11.72
N GLY A 305 24.76 19.80 -10.77
CA GLY A 305 26.16 20.18 -10.58
C GLY A 305 27.07 19.00 -10.26
N MET A 306 26.55 18.01 -9.53
CA MET A 306 27.22 16.72 -9.33
C MET A 306 27.40 16.02 -10.67
N LEU A 307 26.35 15.78 -11.45
CA LEU A 307 26.45 15.08 -12.74
C LEU A 307 27.42 15.75 -13.73
N ASP A 308 27.42 17.09 -13.79
CA ASP A 308 28.28 17.87 -14.70
C ASP A 308 29.78 17.73 -14.37
N GLY A 309 30.12 17.42 -13.12
CA GLY A 309 31.48 17.25 -12.64
C GLY A 309 32.10 15.87 -12.89
N GLY A 310 31.37 14.90 -13.46
CA GLY A 310 31.86 13.52 -13.57
C GLY A 310 31.58 12.81 -14.90
N HIS A 311 32.02 11.54 -14.96
CA HIS A 311 31.75 10.61 -16.05
C HIS A 311 30.55 9.73 -15.69
N THR A 312 29.36 10.19 -16.02
CA THR A 312 28.11 9.46 -15.77
C THR A 312 27.91 8.34 -16.80
N ALA A 313 27.21 7.27 -16.42
CA ALA A 313 26.91 6.14 -17.31
C ALA A 313 26.06 6.53 -18.54
N HIS A 314 25.32 7.63 -18.43
CA HIS A 314 24.50 8.19 -19.50
C HIS A 314 24.98 9.62 -19.82
N LYS A 315 25.83 9.76 -20.85
CA LYS A 315 26.27 11.07 -21.34
C LYS A 315 25.06 11.89 -21.81
N GLN A 316 24.77 12.98 -21.11
CA GLN A 316 23.83 13.98 -21.61
C GLN A 316 24.44 14.65 -22.86
N LYS A 317 23.72 14.58 -23.98
CA LYS A 317 24.12 15.32 -25.19
C LYS A 317 23.75 16.78 -24.97
N ALA A 318 24.77 17.65 -24.89
CA ALA A 318 24.56 19.09 -24.83
C ALA A 318 23.59 19.54 -25.94
N ARG A 319 22.50 20.21 -25.58
CA ARG A 319 21.57 20.78 -26.55
C ARG A 319 22.32 21.86 -27.34
N THR A 320 22.44 21.68 -28.65
CA THR A 320 22.88 22.74 -29.57
C THR A 320 22.03 24.00 -29.33
N PRO A 321 22.64 25.14 -29.01
CA PRO A 321 21.90 26.38 -28.84
C PRO A 321 21.22 26.71 -30.17
N ARG A 322 19.87 26.75 -30.16
CA ARG A 322 19.12 27.20 -31.33
C ARG A 322 19.32 28.71 -31.45
N LEU A 323 20.27 29.10 -32.31
CA LEU A 323 20.37 30.46 -32.83
C LEU A 323 19.03 30.79 -33.50
N ARG A 324 18.26 31.72 -32.92
CA ARG A 324 17.11 32.33 -33.61
C ARG A 324 17.66 33.19 -34.75
N PRO A 325 17.27 32.97 -36.02
CA PRO A 325 17.66 33.84 -37.10
C PRO A 325 16.81 35.11 -37.10
N GLY A 326 17.48 36.27 -37.18
CA GLY A 326 16.97 37.44 -37.89
C GLY A 326 16.13 38.46 -37.11
N ARG A 327 16.78 39.51 -36.60
CA ARG A 327 16.36 40.89 -36.86
C ARG A 327 17.60 41.78 -37.05
N LEU A 328 17.62 42.49 -38.17
CA LEU A 328 18.65 43.43 -38.61
C LEU A 328 18.66 44.71 -37.73
N PRO A 329 19.78 45.47 -37.74
CA PRO A 329 20.05 46.57 -36.82
C PRO A 329 19.54 47.91 -37.36
N GLY A 330 18.98 48.75 -36.47
CA GLY A 330 18.56 50.10 -36.85
C GLY A 330 18.28 51.01 -35.66
N ALA A 331 19.04 52.11 -35.63
CA ALA A 331 18.76 53.42 -35.01
C ALA A 331 18.77 53.56 -33.47
N GLN A 332 19.94 54.00 -32.99
CA GLN A 332 20.15 55.21 -32.16
C GLN A 332 19.03 55.63 -31.19
N GLY A 333 19.33 55.51 -29.89
CA GLY A 333 18.58 56.15 -28.83
C GLY A 333 19.29 55.94 -27.49
N ALA A 334 20.03 56.95 -27.06
CA ALA A 334 20.70 56.98 -25.77
C ALA A 334 19.70 56.82 -24.61
N GLY A 335 19.98 55.89 -23.70
CA GLY A 335 19.21 55.67 -22.48
C GLY A 335 20.01 54.78 -21.52
N ARG A 336 20.93 55.41 -20.78
CA ARG A 336 21.68 54.79 -19.68
C ARG A 336 20.76 54.62 -18.47
N TYR A 337 20.09 53.48 -18.32
CA TYR A 337 19.54 53.06 -17.04
C TYR A 337 19.42 51.54 -16.98
N ALA A 338 19.70 51.01 -15.79
CA ALA A 338 19.54 49.62 -15.38
C ALA A 338 20.53 48.61 -16.00
N GLY A 339 21.74 48.61 -15.43
CA GLY A 339 22.42 47.34 -15.17
C GLY A 339 21.52 46.49 -14.28
N LEU A 340 20.62 45.73 -14.90
CA LEU A 340 20.02 44.58 -14.26
C LEU A 340 21.16 43.59 -14.07
N SER A 341 21.64 43.54 -12.84
CA SER A 341 22.49 42.50 -12.31
C SER A 341 22.08 41.17 -12.93
N ARG A 342 22.93 40.66 -13.82
CA ARG A 342 23.01 39.23 -14.05
C ARG A 342 23.10 38.64 -12.63
N PRO A 343 22.17 37.78 -12.17
CA PRO A 343 22.31 37.17 -10.86
C PRO A 343 23.71 36.59 -10.82
N ALA A 344 24.50 37.05 -9.84
CA ALA A 344 25.86 36.63 -9.69
C ALA A 344 25.87 35.11 -9.73
N THR A 345 26.67 34.53 -10.62
CA THR A 345 26.95 33.09 -10.55
C THR A 345 27.34 32.81 -9.09
N PRO A 346 26.66 31.91 -8.36
CA PRO A 346 27.02 31.66 -6.98
C PRO A 346 28.51 31.33 -6.94
N MET A 347 29.30 32.13 -6.22
CA MET A 347 30.70 31.81 -5.96
C MET A 347 30.75 30.61 -5.01
N GLY A 348 30.63 29.41 -5.56
CA GLY A 348 30.59 28.15 -4.84
C GLY A 348 30.61 26.98 -5.81
N SER A 349 31.02 25.80 -5.35
CA SER A 349 30.93 24.59 -6.16
C SER A 349 29.47 24.37 -6.61
N PRO A 350 29.20 24.02 -7.87
CA PRO A 350 27.84 23.78 -8.35
C PRO A 350 27.13 22.67 -7.57
N MET A 351 27.88 21.81 -6.87
CA MET A 351 27.40 20.72 -6.01
C MET A 351 26.81 21.17 -4.67
N VAL A 352 26.91 22.46 -4.29
CA VAL A 352 26.47 22.97 -2.98
C VAL A 352 25.53 24.17 -3.04
N GLY A 353 24.94 24.43 -4.21
CA GLY A 353 23.97 25.51 -4.42
C GLY A 353 22.68 25.36 -3.58
N GLY A 354 21.93 26.45 -3.44
CA GLY A 354 20.63 26.45 -2.73
C GLY A 354 20.74 26.33 -1.21
N ARG A 355 19.57 26.23 -0.56
CA ARG A 355 19.44 25.98 0.88
C ARG A 355 19.27 24.50 1.19
N TRP A 356 19.96 24.08 2.24
CA TRP A 356 20.00 22.71 2.75
C TRP A 356 19.15 22.59 4.01
N SER A 357 18.38 21.52 4.13
CA SER A 357 17.47 21.27 5.26
C SER A 357 17.43 19.79 5.64
N SER A 358 17.07 19.48 6.89
CA SER A 358 16.88 18.10 7.35
C SER A 358 15.46 17.59 7.02
N PHE A 359 15.32 16.28 6.77
CA PHE A 359 14.01 15.64 6.61
C PHE A 359 13.36 15.22 7.94
N ALA A 360 14.07 15.42 9.06
CA ALA A 360 13.63 14.98 10.39
C ALA A 360 12.28 15.58 10.81
N VAL A 361 11.92 16.76 10.30
CA VAL A 361 10.62 17.42 10.56
C VAL A 361 9.45 16.73 9.82
N ALA A 362 9.71 16.02 8.72
CA ALA A 362 8.68 15.35 7.93
C ALA A 362 8.45 13.88 8.33
N THR A 363 9.21 13.37 9.30
CA THR A 363 9.21 11.94 9.69
C THR A 363 8.72 11.78 11.12
N GLU A 364 7.47 12.18 11.42
CA GLU A 364 6.78 11.53 12.54
C GLU A 364 6.83 10.01 12.27
N VAL A 365 7.19 9.22 13.28
CA VAL A 365 7.48 7.78 13.13
C VAL A 365 6.20 7.05 12.72
N LEU A 366 5.96 6.98 11.42
CA LEU A 366 4.86 6.21 10.86
C LEU A 366 5.23 4.73 10.93
N GLU A 367 4.29 3.93 11.44
CA GLU A 367 4.39 2.47 11.46
C GLU A 367 4.71 1.93 10.07
N PRO A 368 5.69 1.01 9.90
CA PRO A 368 6.11 0.49 8.60
C PRO A 368 4.95 -0.06 7.75
N THR A 369 3.92 -0.60 8.41
CA THR A 369 2.70 -1.12 7.77
C THR A 369 1.88 -0.01 7.11
N VAL A 370 1.77 1.16 7.75
CA VAL A 370 1.05 2.32 7.20
C VAL A 370 1.77 2.83 5.96
N ARG A 371 3.10 2.90 6.02
CA ARG A 371 3.95 3.28 4.87
C ARG A 371 3.80 2.30 3.70
N ALA A 372 3.86 1.00 3.97
CA ALA A 372 3.71 -0.03 2.95
C ALA A 372 2.33 -0.01 2.30
N HIS A 373 1.27 0.25 3.08
CA HIS A 373 -0.08 0.40 2.56
C HIS A 373 -0.21 1.63 1.67
N ALA A 374 0.30 2.78 2.12
CA ALA A 374 0.29 4.02 1.33
C ALA A 374 1.03 3.86 0.00
N MET A 375 2.24 3.28 0.00
CA MET A 375 2.98 2.98 -1.23
C MET A 375 2.21 2.04 -2.16
N ALA A 376 1.52 1.04 -1.60
CA ALA A 376 0.72 0.11 -2.41
C ALA A 376 -0.50 0.79 -3.07
N ASP A 377 -1.08 1.81 -2.43
CA ASP A 377 -2.20 2.57 -2.97
C ASP A 377 -1.73 3.60 -4.02
N THR A 378 -0.61 4.30 -3.78
CA THR A 378 -0.03 5.27 -4.72
C THR A 378 0.40 4.61 -6.05
N HIS A 379 0.96 3.40 -5.99
CA HIS A 379 1.41 2.70 -7.20
C HIS A 379 0.31 1.83 -7.87
N GLY A 380 -0.93 1.92 -7.40
CA GLY A 380 -2.12 1.51 -8.13
C GLY A 380 -2.29 -0.01 -8.37
N PRO A 381 -3.13 -0.41 -9.36
CA PRO A 381 -3.67 -1.77 -9.50
C PRO A 381 -2.63 -2.86 -9.87
N LEU A 382 -1.35 -2.50 -9.97
CA LEU A 382 -0.24 -3.40 -10.31
C LEU A 382 0.27 -4.21 -9.10
N ARG A 383 -0.63 -4.64 -8.22
CA ARG A 383 -0.37 -5.34 -6.95
C ARG A 383 0.51 -6.60 -7.07
N GLY A 384 0.59 -7.22 -8.26
CA GLY A 384 1.39 -8.41 -8.50
C GLY A 384 2.80 -8.18 -9.08
N SER A 385 3.10 -6.99 -9.62
CA SER A 385 4.37 -6.74 -10.34
C SER A 385 5.39 -5.93 -9.53
N HIS A 386 4.94 -5.26 -8.45
CA HIS A 386 5.75 -4.29 -7.69
C HIS A 386 6.57 -4.90 -6.54
N ALA A 387 6.52 -6.21 -6.34
CA ALA A 387 7.19 -6.92 -5.24
C ALA A 387 8.74 -6.91 -5.27
N ARG A 388 9.38 -6.03 -6.07
CA ARG A 388 10.84 -5.91 -6.15
C ARG A 388 11.39 -4.48 -6.05
N LEU A 389 10.56 -3.46 -5.92
CA LEU A 389 11.04 -2.07 -6.00
C LEU A 389 11.48 -1.44 -4.66
N GLY A 390 11.48 -2.17 -3.55
CA GLY A 390 11.73 -1.58 -2.22
C GLY A 390 12.80 -2.20 -1.32
N CYS A 391 13.40 -3.35 -1.66
CA CYS A 391 14.35 -3.99 -0.75
C CYS A 391 15.79 -3.86 -1.26
N ARG A 392 16.51 -2.84 -0.79
CA ARG A 392 17.97 -2.88 -0.78
C ARG A 392 18.43 -3.87 0.28
N GLY A 393 19.23 -4.84 -0.14
CA GLY A 393 20.20 -5.53 0.72
C GLY A 393 19.64 -6.36 1.88
N GLY A 394 19.03 -7.51 1.58
CA GLY A 394 18.75 -8.52 2.61
C GLY A 394 18.11 -9.76 2.02
N SER A 395 18.91 -10.80 1.74
CA SER A 395 18.52 -12.15 1.30
C SER A 395 17.20 -12.29 0.52
N ALA A 396 17.32 -12.39 -0.80
CA ALA A 396 16.22 -12.75 -1.69
C ALA A 396 15.59 -14.11 -1.30
N ARG A 397 14.52 -14.10 -0.51
CA ARG A 397 13.56 -15.21 -0.50
C ARG A 397 12.81 -15.17 -1.83
N ARG A 398 13.36 -15.89 -2.82
CA ARG A 398 12.66 -16.29 -4.05
C ARG A 398 11.31 -16.92 -3.67
N ILE A 399 10.23 -16.19 -3.84
CA ILE A 399 8.93 -16.82 -4.07
C ILE A 399 8.96 -17.24 -5.54
N ARG A 400 9.14 -18.56 -5.77
CA ARG A 400 8.97 -19.18 -7.09
C ARG A 400 7.56 -18.86 -7.59
N LEU A 401 7.48 -18.15 -8.71
CA LEU A 401 6.30 -18.23 -9.58
C LEU A 401 6.30 -19.66 -10.14
N ASN A 402 5.45 -20.51 -9.60
CA ASN A 402 5.29 -21.88 -10.10
C ASN A 402 4.52 -21.82 -11.42
N VAL A 403 5.26 -21.68 -12.53
CA VAL A 403 4.72 -21.94 -13.87
C VAL A 403 4.77 -23.45 -14.08
N GLN A 404 3.78 -24.15 -13.57
CA GLN A 404 3.46 -25.53 -13.94
C GLN A 404 2.06 -25.54 -14.55
N GLY A 405 2.02 -25.32 -15.86
CA GLY A 405 0.87 -25.59 -16.72
C GLY A 405 1.25 -26.74 -17.63
N ALA A 406 0.66 -27.90 -17.36
CA ALA A 406 0.85 -29.15 -18.06
C ALA A 406 0.47 -29.05 -19.55
N LEU A 407 1.32 -29.61 -20.39
CA LEU A 407 0.92 -30.13 -21.71
C LEU A 407 0.77 -31.65 -21.56
N PRO A 408 -0.35 -32.20 -22.04
CA PRO A 408 -0.32 -33.56 -22.59
C PRO A 408 -1.09 -33.67 -23.92
N PRO A 409 -0.93 -34.79 -24.65
CA PRO A 409 0.22 -35.69 -24.72
C PRO A 409 1.18 -35.36 -25.87
#